data_AF-A0A951LES6-F1
#
_entry.id   AF-A0A951LES6-F1
#
_cell.length_a   1.000
_cell.length_b   1.000
_cell.length_c   1.000
_cell.angle_alpha   90.00
_cell.angle_beta   90.00
_cell.angle_gamma   90.00
#
_symmetry.space_group_name_H-M   'P 1'
#
loop_
_entity.id
_entity.type
_entity.pdbx_description
1 polymer ?
#
loop_
_entity_poly.entity_id
_entity_poly.type
_entity_poly.pdbx_seq_one_letter_code
_entity_poly.pdbx_strand_id
1 'polypeptide(L)'
;MKFLDQCKIYLKSGDGGRGAMSFRREKFIEFGGPDGGDGGKGGDIVFAVADNLNTLIDYRYRQHFRAQNGRGGAGRNKTGAKGRDLVLRVPVGTQILDEDNKQVLADLTRAGERLVFLSGGDGGFGNAHYRSAVNQAPRRADDGWPGREDWVWLRLKLIADAGLVGLPNAGKSTFLSRVSRARPKIADYPFTTLVPQLGVVQAHDEEFVLADLPGLIEGASDGVGVGTRFLGHVERCAVILHLIDGTADDVAAGYRTIRAELAAYGHGLAEKAEIVGLNKTDALGRDAIERKCRALQRAAGRGTTVLPLSGVSGDGVSELVNALFAAVQTARSEASPRTALLRPAKEWAGAHAERVGG
;
A
#
# COMPACT_ATOMS: atom_id res chain seq x y z
N MET A 1 11.52 13.45 7.43
CA MET A 1 11.03 12.31 6.61
C MET A 1 9.99 12.82 5.62
N LYS A 2 10.07 12.50 4.31
CA LYS A 2 9.04 12.83 3.30
C LYS A 2 8.18 11.58 3.10
N PHE A 3 6.86 11.70 3.20
CA PHE A 3 5.97 10.59 2.81
C PHE A 3 5.99 10.59 1.29
N LEU A 4 6.49 9.50 0.73
CA LEU A 4 6.50 9.33 -0.71
C LEU A 4 5.34 8.39 -1.02
N ASP A 5 4.23 8.97 -1.41
CA ASP A 5 3.00 8.24 -1.72
C ASP A 5 3.05 7.68 -3.15
N GLN A 6 4.00 8.17 -3.96
CA GLN A 6 4.21 7.75 -5.33
C GLN A 6 5.69 7.68 -5.68
N CYS A 7 6.13 6.56 -6.27
CA CYS A 7 7.49 6.37 -6.75
C CYS A 7 7.54 5.68 -8.10
N LYS A 8 8.43 6.12 -8.99
CA LYS A 8 8.74 5.44 -10.25
C LYS A 8 9.92 4.50 -10.01
N ILE A 9 9.76 3.23 -10.37
CA ILE A 9 10.80 2.22 -10.26
C ILE A 9 10.96 1.46 -11.57
N TYR A 10 12.19 1.08 -11.85
CA TYR A 10 12.53 0.19 -12.95
C TYR A 10 12.66 -1.23 -12.44
N LEU A 11 11.96 -2.14 -13.10
CA LEU A 11 11.94 -3.56 -12.81
C LEU A 11 12.55 -4.32 -13.97
N LYS A 12 13.45 -5.27 -13.68
CA LYS A 12 13.93 -6.25 -14.66
C LYS A 12 13.96 -7.64 -14.04
N SER A 13 13.21 -8.56 -14.63
CA SER A 13 13.27 -9.98 -14.30
C SER A 13 14.59 -10.61 -14.79
N GLY A 14 14.96 -11.75 -14.22
CA GLY A 14 16.21 -12.41 -14.56
C GLY A 14 16.19 -12.95 -15.98
N ASP A 15 17.31 -12.81 -16.69
CA ASP A 15 17.50 -13.47 -17.98
C ASP A 15 17.67 -14.98 -17.77
N GLY A 16 17.22 -15.78 -18.74
CA GLY A 16 17.47 -17.22 -18.77
C GLY A 16 18.95 -17.54 -18.92
N GLY A 17 19.39 -18.65 -18.33
CA GLY A 17 20.73 -19.18 -18.55
C GLY A 17 20.87 -19.72 -19.97
N ARG A 18 22.06 -19.62 -20.56
CA ARG A 18 22.37 -20.25 -21.85
C ARG A 18 22.45 -21.78 -21.75
N GLY A 19 22.02 -22.49 -22.79
CA GLY A 19 22.29 -23.91 -22.95
C GLY A 19 23.78 -24.16 -23.21
N ALA A 20 24.30 -25.30 -22.76
CA ALA A 20 25.67 -25.68 -23.07
C ALA A 20 25.74 -26.45 -24.39
N MET A 21 26.80 -26.18 -25.16
CA MET A 21 27.23 -27.07 -26.25
C MET A 21 28.41 -27.90 -25.74
N SER A 22 28.18 -29.17 -25.44
CA SER A 22 29.22 -30.04 -24.92
C SER A 22 29.10 -31.46 -25.47
N PHE A 23 30.23 -32.17 -25.53
CA PHE A 23 30.29 -33.56 -25.95
C PHE A 23 31.12 -34.35 -24.93
N ARG A 24 30.68 -35.57 -24.63
CA ARG A 24 31.39 -36.46 -23.71
C ARG A 24 32.78 -36.76 -24.26
N ARG A 25 33.78 -36.72 -23.38
CA ARG A 25 35.16 -37.10 -23.69
C ARG A 25 35.61 -38.15 -22.70
N GLU A 26 35.87 -39.36 -23.19
CA GLU A 26 36.32 -40.50 -22.40
C GLU A 26 37.52 -41.14 -23.10
N LYS A 27 38.48 -41.64 -22.30
CA LYS A 27 39.78 -42.10 -22.81
C LYS A 27 39.70 -43.19 -23.90
N PHE A 28 38.62 -43.97 -23.90
CA PHE A 28 38.42 -45.11 -24.81
C PHE A 28 37.22 -44.92 -25.76
N ILE A 29 36.68 -43.70 -25.87
CA ILE A 29 35.55 -43.39 -26.76
C ILE A 29 35.96 -42.23 -27.67
N GLU A 30 36.16 -42.53 -28.96
CA GLU A 30 36.61 -41.54 -29.96
C GLU A 30 35.58 -40.41 -30.18
N PHE A 31 34.28 -40.75 -30.22
CA PHE A 31 33.19 -39.78 -30.40
C PHE A 31 32.11 -39.97 -29.35
N GLY A 32 32.18 -39.21 -28.25
CA GLY A 32 31.14 -39.19 -27.24
C GLY A 32 29.90 -38.42 -27.71
N GLY A 33 28.72 -38.87 -27.28
CA GLY A 33 27.46 -38.18 -27.55
C GLY A 33 27.38 -36.79 -26.90
N PRO A 34 26.39 -35.97 -27.30
CA PRO A 34 26.16 -34.65 -26.72
C PRO A 34 25.84 -34.76 -25.22
N ASP A 35 26.43 -33.88 -24.42
CA ASP A 35 26.20 -33.81 -22.97
C ASP A 35 26.13 -32.37 -22.44
N GLY A 36 25.78 -31.40 -23.27
CA GLY A 36 25.47 -30.06 -22.80
C GLY A 36 24.11 -30.00 -22.15
N GLY A 37 24.07 -29.63 -20.87
CA GLY A 37 22.83 -29.39 -20.13
C GLY A 37 22.16 -28.06 -20.50
N ASP A 38 20.89 -27.93 -20.12
CA ASP A 38 20.08 -26.73 -20.37
C ASP A 38 20.43 -25.59 -19.39
N GLY A 39 20.07 -24.37 -19.75
CA GLY A 39 20.13 -23.22 -18.86
C GLY A 39 19.02 -23.24 -17.81
N GLY A 40 19.26 -22.59 -16.67
CA GLY A 40 18.23 -22.36 -15.65
C GLY A 40 17.33 -21.19 -16.01
N LYS A 41 16.07 -21.20 -15.55
CA LYS A 41 15.15 -20.06 -15.66
C LYS A 41 15.67 -18.87 -14.84
N GLY A 42 15.49 -17.65 -15.34
CA GLY A 42 15.70 -16.42 -14.60
C GLY A 42 14.72 -16.26 -13.42
N GLY A 43 15.12 -15.43 -12.46
CA GLY A 43 14.28 -15.10 -11.30
C GLY A 43 13.12 -14.17 -11.66
N ASP A 44 11.98 -14.37 -11.02
CA ASP A 44 10.77 -13.59 -11.20
C ASP A 44 10.81 -12.29 -10.36
N ILE A 45 10.11 -11.24 -10.79
CA ILE A 45 9.81 -10.06 -9.96
C ILE A 45 8.43 -10.25 -9.34
N VAL A 46 8.39 -10.26 -8.00
CA VAL A 46 7.18 -10.55 -7.24
C VAL A 46 6.88 -9.40 -6.30
N PHE A 47 5.69 -8.82 -6.37
CA PHE A 47 5.20 -7.94 -5.32
C PHE A 47 4.56 -8.75 -4.21
N ALA A 48 4.89 -8.43 -2.96
CA ALA A 48 4.29 -9.04 -1.78
C ALA A 48 3.78 -7.95 -0.85
N VAL A 49 2.51 -8.05 -0.48
CA VAL A 49 1.90 -7.10 0.45
C VAL A 49 2.32 -7.41 1.87
N ALA A 50 2.95 -6.43 2.50
CA ALA A 50 3.30 -6.46 3.92
C ALA A 50 2.33 -5.58 4.70
N ASP A 51 1.80 -6.13 5.78
CA ASP A 51 0.95 -5.46 6.76
C ASP A 51 1.73 -4.45 7.61
N ASN A 52 3.00 -4.71 7.87
CA ASN A 52 3.86 -3.86 8.68
C ASN A 52 4.52 -2.68 7.93
N LEU A 53 4.18 -2.47 6.65
CA LEU A 53 4.71 -1.37 5.84
C LEU A 53 3.62 -0.33 5.59
N ASN A 54 3.91 0.93 5.91
CA ASN A 54 2.97 2.05 5.78
C ASN A 54 3.37 3.06 4.70
N THR A 55 4.58 2.98 4.14
CA THR A 55 5.10 3.97 3.18
C THR A 55 5.89 3.30 2.06
N LEU A 56 6.01 3.98 0.91
CA LEU A 56 6.87 3.54 -0.21
C LEU A 56 8.28 4.15 -0.14
N ILE A 57 8.73 4.62 1.04
CA ILE A 57 9.99 5.36 1.17
C ILE A 57 11.22 4.53 0.77
N ASP A 58 11.18 3.22 0.97
CA ASP A 58 12.28 2.29 0.64
C ASP A 58 12.60 2.28 -0.86
N TYR A 59 11.58 2.51 -1.70
CA TYR A 59 11.71 2.57 -3.15
C TYR A 59 12.28 3.90 -3.66
N ARG A 60 12.41 4.90 -2.78
CA ARG A 60 13.00 6.19 -3.14
C ARG A 60 14.51 6.11 -3.34
N TYR A 61 15.18 5.39 -2.44
CA TYR A 61 16.64 5.32 -2.42
C TYR A 61 17.19 4.35 -3.45
N ARG A 62 16.37 3.40 -3.88
CA ARG A 62 16.71 2.42 -4.91
C ARG A 62 15.63 2.41 -5.97
N GLN A 63 15.94 2.96 -7.15
CA GLN A 63 15.02 3.01 -8.28
C GLN A 63 15.11 1.77 -9.20
N HIS A 64 16.20 1.00 -9.14
CA HIS A 64 16.43 -0.14 -10.03
C HIS A 64 16.40 -1.47 -9.26
N PHE A 65 15.48 -2.34 -9.66
CA PHE A 65 15.28 -3.66 -9.08
C PHE A 65 15.45 -4.72 -10.15
N ARG A 66 16.44 -5.60 -9.96
CA ARG A 66 16.79 -6.65 -10.91
C ARG A 66 16.79 -8.00 -10.21
N ALA A 67 16.01 -8.95 -10.72
CA ALA A 67 16.05 -10.34 -10.24
C ALA A 67 17.31 -11.04 -10.77
N GLN A 68 17.65 -12.18 -10.17
CA GLN A 68 18.88 -12.88 -10.54
C GLN A 68 18.70 -13.65 -11.85
N ASN A 69 19.69 -13.60 -12.73
CA ASN A 69 19.70 -14.40 -13.95
C ASN A 69 19.84 -15.90 -13.64
N GLY A 70 19.28 -16.73 -14.51
CA GLY A 70 19.50 -18.17 -14.51
C GLY A 70 20.95 -18.51 -14.81
N ARG A 71 21.46 -19.60 -14.22
CA ARG A 71 22.82 -20.06 -14.54
C ARG A 71 22.82 -20.81 -15.86
N GLY A 72 23.90 -20.70 -16.62
CA GLY A 72 24.07 -21.50 -17.82
C GLY A 72 24.20 -22.98 -17.52
N GLY A 73 23.80 -23.81 -18.47
CA GLY A 73 24.10 -25.23 -18.46
C GLY A 73 25.60 -25.50 -18.57
N ALA A 74 26.01 -26.73 -18.30
CA ALA A 74 27.38 -27.18 -18.46
C ALA A 74 27.43 -28.60 -19.04
N GLY A 75 28.62 -29.02 -19.46
CA GLY A 75 28.88 -30.39 -19.87
C GLY A 75 28.56 -31.41 -18.79
N ARG A 76 28.54 -32.69 -19.16
CA ARG A 76 28.08 -33.81 -18.32
C ARG A 76 26.60 -33.72 -17.92
N ASN A 77 25.75 -33.22 -18.82
CA ASN A 77 24.30 -33.05 -18.66
C ASN A 77 23.93 -32.22 -17.42
N LYS A 78 24.73 -31.20 -17.09
CA LYS A 78 24.49 -30.37 -15.91
C LYS A 78 23.61 -29.19 -16.28
N THR A 79 22.34 -29.25 -15.91
CA THR A 79 21.40 -28.14 -16.06
C THR A 79 21.73 -27.00 -15.10
N GLY A 80 21.60 -25.77 -15.58
CA GLY A 80 21.83 -24.55 -14.80
C GLY A 80 20.77 -24.34 -13.72
N ALA A 81 21.18 -23.79 -12.58
CA ALA A 81 20.27 -23.46 -11.48
C ALA A 81 19.34 -22.27 -11.82
N LYS A 82 18.10 -22.30 -11.30
CA LYS A 82 17.15 -21.17 -11.37
C LYS A 82 17.76 -19.94 -10.67
N GLY A 83 17.57 -18.78 -11.27
CA GLY A 83 17.81 -17.49 -10.61
C GLY A 83 16.87 -17.28 -9.42
N ARG A 84 17.35 -16.60 -8.37
CA ARG A 84 16.52 -16.19 -7.23
C ARG A 84 15.54 -15.10 -7.64
N ASP A 85 14.28 -15.31 -7.28
CA ASP A 85 13.21 -14.34 -7.44
C ASP A 85 13.48 -13.12 -6.53
N LEU A 86 13.08 -11.93 -6.99
CA LEU A 86 13.17 -10.70 -6.22
C LEU A 86 11.78 -10.32 -5.72
N VAL A 87 11.60 -10.37 -4.40
CA VAL A 87 10.35 -10.01 -3.74
C VAL A 87 10.40 -8.55 -3.28
N LEU A 88 9.52 -7.73 -3.84
CA LEU A 88 9.34 -6.33 -3.51
C LEU A 88 8.19 -6.21 -2.51
N ARG A 89 8.50 -5.82 -1.27
CA ARG A 89 7.50 -5.68 -0.20
C ARG A 89 6.84 -4.31 -0.25
N VAL A 90 5.53 -4.27 -0.43
CA VAL A 90 4.75 -3.03 -0.52
C VAL A 90 3.65 -2.97 0.55
N PRO A 91 3.26 -1.77 1.01
CA PRO A 91 2.10 -1.58 1.87
C PRO A 91 0.79 -2.11 1.25
N VAL A 92 -0.18 -2.42 2.13
CA VAL A 92 -1.57 -2.68 1.73
C VAL A 92 -2.15 -1.44 1.04
N GLY A 93 -2.87 -1.62 -0.07
CA GLY A 93 -3.44 -0.53 -0.86
C GLY A 93 -2.49 0.08 -1.90
N THR A 94 -1.36 -0.58 -2.18
CA THR A 94 -0.44 -0.15 -3.24
C THR A 94 -1.01 -0.50 -4.62
N GLN A 95 -1.14 0.51 -5.48
CA GLN A 95 -1.44 0.34 -6.88
C GLN A 95 -0.15 0.37 -7.71
N ILE A 96 -0.07 -0.52 -8.68
CA ILE A 96 0.98 -0.54 -9.70
C ILE A 96 0.37 0.06 -10.96
N LEU A 97 0.96 1.12 -11.47
CA LEU A 97 0.56 1.79 -12.71
C LEU A 97 1.62 1.64 -13.79
N ASP A 98 1.18 1.79 -15.03
CA ASP A 98 2.03 1.87 -16.22
C ASP A 98 3.03 3.02 -16.16
N GLU A 99 3.99 3.03 -17.08
CA GLU A 99 5.05 4.05 -17.14
C GLU A 99 4.49 5.49 -17.20
N ASP A 100 3.34 5.66 -17.86
CA ASP A 100 2.65 6.94 -18.04
C ASP A 100 1.73 7.32 -16.87
N ASN A 101 1.58 6.46 -15.86
CA ASN A 101 0.72 6.67 -14.68
C ASN A 101 -0.77 6.89 -15.01
N LYS A 102 -1.24 6.32 -16.13
CA LYS A 102 -2.63 6.43 -16.62
C LYS A 102 -3.42 5.16 -16.37
N GLN A 103 -2.82 4.00 -16.57
CA GLN A 103 -3.46 2.70 -16.42
C GLN A 103 -3.00 2.02 -15.13
N VAL A 104 -3.96 1.54 -14.34
CA VAL A 104 -3.67 0.66 -13.20
C VAL A 104 -3.44 -0.75 -13.73
N LEU A 105 -2.23 -1.26 -13.58
CA LEU A 105 -1.83 -2.61 -13.96
C LEU A 105 -2.23 -3.63 -12.90
N ALA A 106 -2.14 -3.24 -11.61
CA ALA A 106 -2.55 -4.07 -10.49
C ALA A 106 -2.91 -3.23 -9.25
N ASP A 107 -3.81 -3.75 -8.41
CA ASP A 107 -4.20 -3.13 -7.15
C ASP A 107 -4.07 -4.15 -6.02
N LEU A 108 -3.11 -3.93 -5.12
CA LEU A 108 -2.75 -4.85 -4.06
C LEU A 108 -3.46 -4.45 -2.78
N THR A 109 -4.55 -5.14 -2.45
CA THR A 109 -5.51 -4.69 -1.43
C THR A 109 -5.56 -5.58 -0.20
N ARG A 110 -4.96 -6.77 -0.24
CA ARG A 110 -5.04 -7.74 0.86
C ARG A 110 -3.68 -8.00 1.48
N ALA A 111 -3.62 -8.04 2.81
CA ALA A 111 -2.40 -8.42 3.50
C ALA A 111 -1.95 -9.84 3.10
N GLY A 112 -0.64 -10.01 2.84
CA GLY A 112 -0.08 -11.29 2.40
C GLY A 112 -0.34 -11.64 0.93
N GLU A 113 -1.02 -10.78 0.16
CA GLU A 113 -1.20 -10.95 -1.29
C GLU A 113 0.17 -10.95 -2.00
N ARG A 114 0.35 -11.88 -2.94
CA ARG A 114 1.57 -11.99 -3.75
C ARG A 114 1.22 -12.01 -5.23
N LEU A 115 1.89 -11.14 -6.00
CA LEU A 115 1.68 -10.98 -7.43
C LEU A 115 3.01 -11.15 -8.16
N VAL A 116 3.11 -12.16 -9.02
CA VAL A 116 4.22 -12.26 -9.98
C VAL A 116 3.97 -11.24 -11.08
N PHE A 117 4.77 -10.17 -11.11
CA PHE A 117 4.56 -9.05 -12.00
C PHE A 117 5.37 -9.20 -13.30
N LEU A 118 6.66 -9.51 -13.20
CA LEU A 118 7.49 -9.88 -14.36
C LEU A 118 8.01 -11.31 -14.18
N SER A 119 7.69 -12.18 -15.13
CA SER A 119 8.25 -13.53 -15.19
C SER A 119 9.67 -13.50 -15.76
N GLY A 120 10.59 -14.21 -15.12
CA GLY A 120 11.96 -14.41 -15.60
C GLY A 120 12.00 -15.19 -16.90
N GLY A 121 13.05 -14.93 -17.69
CA GLY A 121 13.26 -15.60 -18.97
C GLY A 121 13.56 -17.09 -18.79
N ASP A 122 13.04 -17.90 -19.72
CA ASP A 122 13.28 -19.33 -19.73
C ASP A 122 14.72 -19.68 -20.11
N GLY A 123 15.22 -20.80 -19.58
CA GLY A 123 16.55 -21.30 -19.91
C GLY A 123 16.67 -21.76 -21.36
N GLY A 124 17.83 -21.53 -21.95
CA GLY A 124 18.15 -22.02 -23.30
C GLY A 124 18.46 -23.51 -23.28
N PHE A 125 18.04 -24.21 -24.33
CA PHE A 125 18.28 -25.65 -24.44
C PHE A 125 19.74 -25.96 -24.79
N GLY A 126 20.32 -26.92 -24.08
CA GLY A 126 21.64 -27.47 -24.38
C GLY A 126 21.61 -28.38 -25.61
N ASN A 127 22.78 -28.73 -26.13
CA ASN A 127 22.83 -29.58 -27.32
C ASN A 127 22.27 -30.99 -27.08
N ALA A 128 22.28 -31.49 -25.84
CA ALA A 128 21.67 -32.78 -25.51
C ALA A 128 20.16 -32.81 -25.80
N HIS A 129 19.46 -31.67 -25.67
CA HIS A 129 18.03 -31.55 -25.92
C HIS A 129 17.64 -31.76 -27.39
N TYR A 130 18.52 -31.39 -28.34
CA TYR A 130 18.25 -31.52 -29.79
C TYR A 130 18.61 -32.89 -30.36
N ARG A 131 19.01 -33.84 -29.52
CA ARG A 131 19.36 -35.18 -29.98
C ARG A 131 18.12 -35.88 -30.52
N SER A 132 18.20 -36.36 -31.76
CA SER A 132 17.15 -37.14 -32.39
C SER A 132 17.72 -38.38 -33.07
N ALA A 133 16.85 -39.31 -33.50
CA ALA A 133 17.28 -40.52 -34.22
C ALA A 133 18.15 -40.19 -35.45
N VAL A 134 17.84 -39.08 -36.13
CA VAL A 134 18.54 -38.60 -37.33
C VAL A 134 19.71 -37.65 -37.04
N ASN A 135 19.71 -36.98 -35.88
CA ASN A 135 20.78 -36.06 -35.46
C ASN A 135 21.35 -36.49 -34.11
N GLN A 136 22.35 -37.39 -34.15
CA GLN A 136 22.96 -37.96 -32.95
C GLN A 136 23.98 -37.02 -32.27
N ALA A 137 24.52 -36.04 -33.00
CA ALA A 137 25.55 -35.12 -32.51
C ALA A 137 25.22 -33.65 -32.86
N PRO A 138 24.09 -33.12 -32.36
CA PRO A 138 23.69 -31.73 -32.59
C PRO A 138 24.77 -30.75 -32.13
N ARG A 139 25.13 -29.82 -33.01
CA ARG A 139 26.07 -28.70 -32.76
C ARG A 139 25.33 -27.37 -32.61
N ARG A 140 24.24 -27.41 -31.87
CA ARG A 140 23.40 -26.26 -31.57
C ARG A 140 23.07 -26.26 -30.08
N ALA A 141 23.12 -25.11 -29.46
CA ALA A 141 22.54 -24.82 -28.17
C ALA A 141 21.84 -23.46 -28.30
N ASP A 142 20.72 -23.28 -27.62
CA ASP A 142 20.00 -22.02 -27.61
C ASP A 142 20.48 -21.16 -26.43
N ASP A 143 20.51 -19.84 -26.66
CA ASP A 143 20.70 -18.88 -25.58
C ASP A 143 19.45 -18.85 -24.67
N GLY A 144 19.63 -18.34 -23.46
CA GLY A 144 18.50 -18.12 -22.56
C GLY A 144 17.62 -16.98 -23.05
N TRP A 145 16.33 -17.09 -22.80
CA TRP A 145 15.39 -16.03 -23.15
C TRP A 145 15.67 -14.77 -22.31
N PRO A 146 15.59 -13.57 -22.92
CA PRO A 146 15.77 -12.34 -22.18
C PRO A 146 14.68 -12.18 -21.12
N GLY A 147 15.06 -11.67 -19.96
CA GLY A 147 14.10 -11.26 -18.94
C GLY A 147 13.28 -10.06 -19.44
N ARG A 148 12.04 -9.94 -18.96
CA ARG A 148 11.22 -8.74 -19.19
C ARG A 148 11.68 -7.60 -18.31
N GLU A 149 11.58 -6.39 -18.82
CA GLU A 149 11.83 -5.15 -18.12
C GLU A 149 10.66 -4.18 -18.31
N ASP A 150 10.39 -3.38 -17.28
CA ASP A 150 9.31 -2.40 -17.30
C ASP A 150 9.56 -1.26 -16.32
N TRP A 151 9.07 -0.07 -16.65
CA TRP A 151 9.01 1.07 -15.74
C TRP A 151 7.60 1.18 -15.19
N VAL A 152 7.48 1.12 -13.87
CA VAL A 152 6.17 1.22 -13.21
C VAL A 152 6.15 2.31 -12.18
N TRP A 153 4.96 2.86 -11.97
CA TRP A 153 4.68 3.72 -10.84
C TRP A 153 4.01 2.93 -9.74
N LEU A 154 4.59 2.94 -8.55
CA LEU A 154 3.89 2.52 -7.34
C LEU A 154 3.19 3.74 -6.76
N ARG A 155 1.88 3.65 -6.58
CA ARG A 155 1.07 4.65 -5.91
C ARG A 155 0.37 4.01 -4.73
N LEU A 156 0.67 4.44 -3.53
CA LEU A 156 -0.07 4.05 -2.35
C LEU A 156 -1.40 4.81 -2.38
N LYS A 157 -2.54 4.09 -2.41
CA LYS A 157 -3.82 4.72 -2.10
C LYS A 157 -3.72 5.17 -0.65
N LEU A 158 -3.65 6.48 -0.42
CA LEU A 158 -3.66 7.06 0.91
C LEU A 158 -4.83 6.50 1.70
N ILE A 159 -4.52 6.01 2.89
CA ILE A 159 -5.48 5.61 3.90
C ILE A 159 -5.09 6.44 5.11
N ALA A 160 -5.89 7.47 5.41
CA ALA A 160 -5.88 7.98 6.77
C ALA A 160 -6.47 6.87 7.64
N ASP A 161 -5.76 6.45 8.68
CA ASP A 161 -6.27 5.45 9.62
C ASP A 161 -7.40 6.05 10.46
N ALA A 162 -7.29 7.34 10.76
CA ALA A 162 -8.28 8.09 11.51
C ALA A 162 -8.52 9.49 10.89
N GLY A 163 -9.79 9.92 10.89
CA GLY A 163 -10.19 11.24 10.37
C GLY A 163 -10.55 12.20 11.49
N LEU A 164 -10.13 13.47 11.42
CA LEU A 164 -10.55 14.52 12.34
C LEU A 164 -11.71 15.33 11.77
N VAL A 165 -12.75 15.51 12.59
CA VAL A 165 -13.91 16.36 12.30
C VAL A 165 -14.19 17.29 13.46
N GLY A 166 -14.91 18.37 13.19
CA GLY A 166 -15.25 19.37 14.19
C GLY A 166 -15.47 20.73 13.55
N LEU A 167 -16.14 21.64 14.27
CA LEU A 167 -16.38 22.99 13.80
C LEU A 167 -15.08 23.78 13.52
N PRO A 168 -15.15 24.88 12.76
CA PRO A 168 -14.08 25.87 12.73
C PRO A 168 -13.70 26.26 14.17
N ASN A 169 -12.40 26.35 14.46
CA ASN A 169 -11.85 26.66 15.79
C ASN A 169 -12.00 25.59 16.90
N ALA A 170 -12.48 24.39 16.59
CA ALA A 170 -12.44 23.25 17.54
C ALA A 170 -11.01 22.82 17.95
N GLY A 171 -9.97 23.38 17.31
CA GLY A 171 -8.57 23.11 17.61
C GLY A 171 -8.00 21.90 16.87
N LYS A 172 -8.58 21.53 15.72
CA LYS A 172 -8.13 20.40 14.86
C LYS A 172 -6.65 20.51 14.47
N SER A 173 -6.25 21.63 13.85
CA SER A 173 -4.86 21.86 13.45
C SER A 173 -3.89 21.91 14.63
N THR A 174 -4.32 22.47 15.76
CA THR A 174 -3.53 22.50 17.01
C THR A 174 -3.29 21.10 17.53
N PHE A 175 -4.34 20.29 17.60
CA PHE A 175 -4.24 18.89 18.03
C PHE A 175 -3.32 18.10 17.08
N LEU A 176 -3.58 18.17 15.77
CA LEU A 176 -2.79 17.48 14.75
C LEU A 176 -1.30 17.87 14.80
N SER A 177 -1.01 19.17 14.97
CA SER A 177 0.37 19.68 15.12
C SER A 177 1.06 19.13 16.35
N ARG A 178 0.32 18.87 17.43
CA ARG A 178 0.87 18.36 18.67
C ARG A 178 1.19 16.87 18.61
N VAL A 179 0.25 16.08 18.06
CA VAL A 179 0.38 14.61 18.04
C VAL A 179 1.29 14.11 16.90
N SER A 180 1.55 14.95 15.91
CA SER A 180 2.37 14.57 14.76
C SER A 180 3.87 14.65 15.07
N ARG A 181 4.60 13.53 14.92
CA ARG A 181 6.07 13.46 15.08
C ARG A 181 6.84 14.35 14.11
N ALA A 182 6.24 14.66 12.97
CA ALA A 182 6.72 15.64 12.01
C ALA A 182 5.77 16.83 11.99
N ARG A 183 6.23 18.05 11.66
CA ARG A 183 5.29 19.16 11.37
C ARG A 183 4.21 18.64 10.41
N PRO A 184 2.91 18.89 10.68
CA PRO A 184 1.84 18.48 9.78
C PRO A 184 2.20 18.86 8.36
N LYS A 185 2.19 17.88 7.47
CA LYS A 185 2.55 18.14 6.08
C LYS A 185 1.28 18.61 5.39
N ILE A 186 1.38 19.82 4.86
CA ILE A 186 0.50 20.33 3.82
C ILE A 186 0.75 19.43 2.61
N ALA A 187 -0.22 18.59 2.28
CA ALA A 187 -0.08 17.61 1.22
C ALA A 187 -0.79 18.14 -0.03
N ASP A 188 -0.01 18.71 -0.95
CA ASP A 188 -0.51 19.26 -2.22
C ASP A 188 -0.90 18.12 -3.17
N TYR A 189 -2.07 17.53 -2.92
CA TYR A 189 -2.61 16.50 -3.78
C TYR A 189 -3.19 17.14 -5.04
N PRO A 190 -2.87 16.62 -6.25
CA PRO A 190 -3.30 17.20 -7.52
C PRO A 190 -4.82 17.12 -7.77
N PHE A 191 -5.58 16.63 -6.79
CA PHE A 191 -7.01 16.44 -6.79
C PHE A 191 -7.67 16.98 -5.51
N THR A 192 -7.10 18.00 -4.87
CA THR A 192 -7.76 18.68 -3.74
C THR A 192 -7.77 20.18 -3.98
N THR A 193 -8.94 20.82 -3.89
CA THR A 193 -9.07 22.29 -3.88
C THR A 193 -8.70 22.87 -2.50
N LEU A 194 -8.86 22.08 -1.43
CA LEU A 194 -8.43 22.40 -0.07
C LEU A 194 -7.35 21.39 0.34
N VAL A 195 -6.15 21.89 0.67
CA VAL A 195 -5.04 21.02 1.07
C VAL A 195 -5.32 20.41 2.45
N PRO A 196 -5.53 19.08 2.55
CA PRO A 196 -5.74 18.44 3.84
C PRO A 196 -4.45 18.47 4.66
N GLN A 197 -4.59 18.64 5.98
CA GLN A 197 -3.47 18.49 6.89
C GLN A 197 -3.36 17.03 7.33
N LEU A 198 -2.21 16.42 7.08
CA LEU A 198 -1.90 15.06 7.53
C LEU A 198 -0.87 15.11 8.67
N GLY A 199 -1.12 14.31 9.70
CA GLY A 199 -0.24 14.11 10.84
C GLY A 199 0.06 12.63 11.03
N VAL A 200 1.32 12.29 11.28
CA VAL A 200 1.71 10.91 11.62
C VAL A 200 1.93 10.83 13.12
N VAL A 201 1.07 10.03 13.74
CA VAL A 201 1.01 9.85 15.17
C VAL A 201 1.65 8.52 15.50
N GLN A 202 2.52 8.54 16.51
CA GLN A 202 3.04 7.33 17.10
C GLN A 202 2.22 6.97 18.33
N ALA A 203 1.78 5.72 18.40
CA ALA A 203 1.25 5.12 19.60
C ALA A 203 2.04 3.83 19.86
N HIS A 204 2.70 3.74 21.02
CA HIS A 204 3.62 2.65 21.33
C HIS A 204 4.72 2.48 20.26
N ASP A 205 4.90 1.29 19.72
CA ASP A 205 5.89 0.97 18.67
C ASP A 205 5.31 1.06 17.25
N GLU A 206 4.05 1.51 17.11
CA GLU A 206 3.36 1.61 15.82
C GLU A 206 3.04 3.07 15.46
N GLU A 207 2.88 3.32 14.16
CA GLU A 207 2.51 4.61 13.61
C GLU A 207 1.20 4.49 12.84
N PHE A 208 0.36 5.53 12.95
CA PHE A 208 -0.88 5.65 12.19
C PHE A 208 -1.06 7.08 11.68
N VAL A 209 -1.84 7.21 10.61
CA VAL A 209 -2.05 8.49 9.91
C VAL A 209 -3.37 9.11 10.34
N LEU A 210 -3.29 10.34 10.84
CA LEU A 210 -4.43 11.21 11.07
C LEU A 210 -4.59 12.19 9.90
N ALA A 211 -5.81 12.31 9.37
CA ALA A 211 -6.16 13.33 8.40
C ALA A 211 -7.19 14.31 8.96
N ASP A 212 -6.91 15.59 8.84
CA ASP A 212 -7.96 16.60 8.96
C ASP A 212 -8.92 16.46 7.78
N LEU A 213 -10.23 16.47 8.06
CA LEU A 213 -11.30 16.40 7.06
C LEU A 213 -11.93 17.80 6.92
N PRO A 214 -11.17 18.85 6.51
CA PRO A 214 -11.74 20.18 6.40
C PRO A 214 -12.81 20.20 5.31
N GLY A 215 -13.91 20.92 5.57
CA GLY A 215 -14.79 21.42 4.52
C GLY A 215 -15.44 20.38 3.61
N LEU A 216 -15.98 19.29 4.18
CA LEU A 216 -16.72 18.26 3.43
C LEU A 216 -17.95 18.79 2.65
N ILE A 217 -18.32 20.07 2.81
CA ILE A 217 -19.57 20.64 2.28
C ILE A 217 -19.36 21.91 1.44
N GLU A 218 -18.46 22.82 1.84
CA GLU A 218 -18.26 24.09 1.11
C GLU A 218 -17.60 23.91 -0.28
N GLY A 219 -16.95 22.77 -0.55
CA GLY A 219 -16.34 22.48 -1.85
C GLY A 219 -16.92 21.29 -2.61
N ALA A 220 -17.90 20.56 -2.03
CA ALA A 220 -18.49 19.38 -2.67
C ALA A 220 -19.64 19.73 -3.64
N SER A 221 -20.23 20.92 -3.49
CA SER A 221 -21.36 21.37 -4.31
C SER A 221 -20.94 21.92 -5.68
N ASP A 222 -19.69 22.36 -5.87
CA ASP A 222 -19.18 22.91 -7.13
C ASP A 222 -18.44 21.84 -7.97
N GLY A 223 -19.17 20.81 -8.38
CA GLY A 223 -19.14 20.32 -9.77
C GLY A 223 -17.84 19.90 -10.47
N VAL A 224 -16.78 19.45 -9.78
CA VAL A 224 -15.61 18.83 -10.44
C VAL A 224 -15.29 17.51 -9.73
N GLY A 225 -15.18 16.39 -10.48
CA GLY A 225 -15.00 14.99 -10.03
C GLY A 225 -13.72 14.66 -9.24
N VAL A 226 -13.31 15.60 -8.42
CA VAL A 226 -12.10 15.74 -7.60
C VAL A 226 -12.43 15.39 -6.14
N GLY A 227 -13.61 15.81 -5.67
CA GLY A 227 -14.16 15.44 -4.35
C GLY A 227 -14.32 13.93 -4.18
N THR A 228 -14.98 13.24 -5.11
CA THR A 228 -15.28 11.80 -4.99
C THR A 228 -14.04 10.91 -4.80
N ARG A 229 -12.88 11.30 -5.35
CA ARG A 229 -11.61 10.55 -5.22
C ARG A 229 -10.91 10.81 -3.89
N PHE A 230 -10.85 12.06 -3.43
CA PHE A 230 -10.37 12.43 -2.09
C PHE A 230 -11.21 11.75 -1.00
N LEU A 231 -12.52 11.74 -1.20
CA LEU A 231 -13.48 11.25 -0.23
C LEU A 231 -13.48 9.72 -0.14
N GLY A 232 -13.22 9.01 -1.25
CA GLY A 232 -12.94 7.58 -1.23
C GLY A 232 -11.73 7.17 -0.35
N HIS A 233 -10.84 8.11 -0.03
CA HIS A 233 -9.74 7.90 0.92
C HIS A 233 -10.17 8.07 2.38
N VAL A 234 -11.06 9.02 2.65
CA VAL A 234 -11.69 9.27 3.97
C VAL A 234 -12.67 8.14 4.34
N GLU A 235 -13.31 7.54 3.34
CA GLU A 235 -14.12 6.32 3.45
C GLU A 235 -13.35 5.12 4.01
N ARG A 236 -12.01 5.14 4.01
CA ARG A 236 -11.18 4.07 4.59
C ARG A 236 -10.67 4.34 6.01
N CYS A 237 -10.96 5.51 6.61
CA CYS A 237 -10.67 5.72 8.03
C CYS A 237 -11.37 4.66 8.88
N ALA A 238 -10.65 4.01 9.79
CA ALA A 238 -11.24 3.07 10.73
C ALA A 238 -12.10 3.78 11.78
N VAL A 239 -11.68 4.98 12.17
CA VAL A 239 -12.29 5.76 13.26
C VAL A 239 -12.33 7.25 12.93
N ILE A 240 -13.34 7.94 13.44
CA ILE A 240 -13.48 9.39 13.37
C ILE A 240 -13.21 9.98 14.76
N LEU A 241 -12.26 10.92 14.84
CA LEU A 241 -12.08 11.79 15.98
C LEU A 241 -12.93 13.06 15.80
N HIS A 242 -13.95 13.22 16.62
CA HIS A 242 -14.80 14.40 16.65
C HIS A 242 -14.34 15.36 17.74
N LEU A 243 -13.65 16.43 17.35
CA LEU A 243 -13.21 17.48 18.27
C LEU A 243 -14.30 18.53 18.47
N ILE A 244 -14.63 18.78 19.74
CA ILE A 244 -15.59 19.78 20.18
C ILE A 244 -14.86 20.85 20.99
N ASP A 245 -15.14 22.12 20.69
CA ASP A 245 -14.65 23.23 21.51
C ASP A 245 -15.37 23.24 22.87
N GLY A 246 -14.64 22.95 23.96
CA GLY A 246 -15.20 22.99 25.30
C GLY A 246 -15.51 24.40 25.81
N THR A 247 -15.00 25.45 25.18
CA THR A 247 -15.34 26.84 25.54
C THR A 247 -16.70 27.27 24.99
N ALA A 248 -17.23 26.58 23.97
CA ALA A 248 -18.53 26.89 23.39
C ALA A 248 -19.69 26.72 24.39
N ASP A 249 -20.69 27.60 24.32
CA ASP A 249 -21.83 27.59 25.25
C ASP A 249 -22.64 26.29 25.16
N ASP A 250 -22.95 25.83 23.94
CA ASP A 250 -23.64 24.56 23.69
C ASP A 250 -22.76 23.58 22.90
N VAL A 251 -22.02 22.75 23.65
CA VAL A 251 -21.20 21.66 23.09
C VAL A 251 -22.03 20.58 22.40
N ALA A 252 -23.28 20.38 22.81
CA ALA A 252 -24.15 19.36 22.22
C ALA A 252 -24.73 19.82 20.87
N ALA A 253 -25.01 21.11 20.72
CA ALA A 253 -25.32 21.68 19.41
C ALA A 253 -24.17 21.50 18.43
N GLY A 254 -22.93 21.83 18.82
CA GLY A 254 -21.76 21.64 17.97
C GLY A 254 -21.58 20.19 17.50
N TYR A 255 -21.77 19.23 18.41
CA TYR A 255 -21.77 17.80 18.08
C TYR A 255 -22.85 17.43 17.05
N ARG A 256 -24.11 17.86 17.30
CA ARG A 256 -25.24 17.55 16.40
C ARG A 256 -25.08 18.15 15.01
N THR A 257 -24.53 19.36 14.90
CA THR A 257 -24.27 20.00 13.61
C THR A 257 -23.34 19.13 12.76
N ILE A 258 -22.16 18.78 13.27
CA ILE A 258 -21.19 17.96 12.52
C ILE A 258 -21.74 16.55 12.24
N ARG A 259 -22.53 15.96 13.15
CA ARG A 259 -23.19 14.67 12.87
C ARG A 259 -24.21 14.77 11.74
N ALA A 260 -24.98 15.85 11.66
CA ALA A 260 -25.90 16.09 10.55
C ALA A 260 -25.15 16.27 9.22
N GLU A 261 -24.01 16.96 9.25
CA GLU A 261 -23.11 17.11 8.10
C GLU A 261 -22.57 15.76 7.60
N LEU A 262 -22.07 14.92 8.52
CA LEU A 262 -21.58 13.57 8.20
C LEU A 262 -22.69 12.67 7.65
N ALA A 263 -23.91 12.79 8.16
CA ALA A 263 -25.07 12.03 7.69
C ALA A 263 -25.53 12.50 6.30
N ALA A 264 -25.58 13.81 6.06
CA ALA A 264 -25.93 14.40 4.77
C ALA A 264 -24.92 14.04 3.67
N TYR A 265 -23.65 13.84 4.06
CA TYR A 265 -22.59 13.41 3.17
C TYR A 265 -22.75 11.95 2.70
N GLY A 266 -23.15 11.03 3.58
CA GLY A 266 -23.37 9.63 3.25
C GLY A 266 -22.10 8.76 3.27
N HIS A 267 -22.04 7.73 2.42
CA HIS A 267 -20.89 6.83 2.27
C HIS A 267 -20.43 6.09 3.55
N GLY A 268 -21.37 5.81 4.47
CA GLY A 268 -21.08 5.05 5.70
C GLY A 268 -20.23 5.80 6.74
N LEU A 269 -19.90 7.08 6.53
CA LEU A 269 -19.11 7.87 7.50
C LEU A 269 -19.83 8.04 8.84
N ALA A 270 -21.16 8.17 8.82
CA ALA A 270 -21.96 8.27 10.03
C ALA A 270 -21.99 6.97 10.86
N GLU A 271 -21.71 5.83 10.25
CA GLU A 271 -21.74 4.48 10.85
C GLU A 271 -20.38 4.07 11.45
N LYS A 272 -19.33 4.83 11.16
CA LYS A 272 -17.98 4.53 11.67
C LYS A 272 -17.88 4.70 13.18
N ALA A 273 -16.92 3.97 13.76
CA ALA A 273 -16.52 4.19 15.14
C ALA A 273 -16.15 5.67 15.34
N GLU A 274 -16.73 6.28 16.38
CA GLU A 274 -16.54 7.70 16.71
C GLU A 274 -15.94 7.80 18.12
N ILE A 275 -14.93 8.66 18.26
CA ILE A 275 -14.39 9.10 19.53
C ILE A 275 -14.56 10.61 19.61
N VAL A 276 -15.16 11.10 20.69
CA VAL A 276 -15.41 12.53 20.88
C VAL A 276 -14.36 13.10 21.83
N GLY A 277 -13.62 14.10 21.36
CA GLY A 277 -12.66 14.85 22.16
C GLY A 277 -13.21 16.22 22.56
N LEU A 278 -13.44 16.44 23.86
CA LEU A 278 -13.75 17.78 24.39
C LEU A 278 -12.45 18.56 24.55
N ASN A 279 -12.15 19.45 23.58
CA ASN A 279 -10.90 20.19 23.52
C ASN A 279 -10.97 21.52 24.31
N LYS A 280 -9.81 22.17 24.53
CA LYS A 280 -9.64 23.44 25.26
C LYS A 280 -10.04 23.35 26.74
N THR A 281 -9.82 22.19 27.38
CA THR A 281 -10.10 22.01 28.81
C THR A 281 -9.21 22.86 29.72
N ASP A 282 -8.07 23.34 29.21
CA ASP A 282 -7.21 24.31 29.90
C ASP A 282 -7.90 25.63 30.25
N ALA A 283 -8.96 25.99 29.52
CA ALA A 283 -9.76 27.18 29.77
C ALA A 283 -10.98 26.94 30.67
N LEU A 284 -11.15 25.72 31.21
CA LEU A 284 -12.33 25.30 31.96
C LEU A 284 -11.97 24.79 33.36
N GLY A 285 -12.84 25.06 34.33
CA GLY A 285 -12.78 24.41 35.64
C GLY A 285 -13.28 22.96 35.59
N ARG A 286 -12.82 22.12 36.52
CA ARG A 286 -13.16 20.67 36.61
C ARG A 286 -14.66 20.41 36.54
N ASP A 287 -15.46 21.14 37.31
CA ASP A 287 -16.92 20.99 37.32
C ASP A 287 -17.56 21.29 35.96
N ALA A 288 -17.01 22.25 35.22
CA ALA A 288 -17.50 22.59 33.88
C ALA A 288 -17.14 21.50 32.87
N ILE A 289 -15.93 20.95 32.95
CA ILE A 289 -15.48 19.82 32.13
C ILE A 289 -16.42 18.62 32.34
N GLU A 290 -16.69 18.24 33.58
CA GLU A 290 -17.58 17.11 33.89
C GLU A 290 -19.00 17.32 33.36
N ARG A 291 -19.58 18.52 33.55
CA ARG A 291 -20.91 18.84 33.02
C ARG A 291 -20.96 18.76 31.50
N LYS A 292 -19.96 19.31 30.81
CA LYS A 292 -19.88 19.31 29.34
C LYS A 292 -19.62 17.91 28.78
N CYS A 293 -18.76 17.11 29.39
CA CYS A 293 -18.58 15.69 29.04
C CYS A 293 -19.90 14.91 29.20
N ARG A 294 -20.64 15.09 30.30
CA ARG A 294 -21.96 14.44 30.48
C ARG A 294 -23.01 14.91 29.48
N ALA A 295 -22.96 16.16 29.04
CA ALA A 295 -23.85 16.67 28.00
C ALA A 295 -23.52 16.03 26.64
N LEU A 296 -22.23 15.96 26.28
CA LEU A 296 -21.77 15.29 25.07
C LEU A 296 -22.07 13.80 25.08
N GLN A 297 -21.85 13.10 26.19
CA GLN A 297 -22.17 11.68 26.31
C GLN A 297 -23.66 11.40 26.08
N ARG A 298 -24.54 12.30 26.56
CA ARG A 298 -25.99 12.22 26.32
C ARG A 298 -26.34 12.46 24.85
N ALA A 299 -25.64 13.36 24.18
CA ALA A 299 -25.86 13.67 22.77
C ALA A 299 -25.32 12.58 21.82
N ALA A 300 -24.16 12.00 22.15
CA ALA A 300 -23.48 10.98 21.35
C ALA A 300 -24.03 9.56 21.56
N GLY A 301 -24.63 9.29 22.72
CA GLY A 301 -25.17 7.98 23.07
C GLY A 301 -24.21 7.13 23.92
N ARG A 302 -24.69 5.99 24.43
CA ARG A 302 -23.96 5.15 25.40
C ARG A 302 -22.76 4.38 24.83
N GLY A 303 -22.63 4.29 23.50
CA GLY A 303 -21.56 3.56 22.82
C GLY A 303 -20.35 4.40 22.42
N THR A 304 -20.42 5.73 22.57
CA THR A 304 -19.39 6.65 22.07
C THR A 304 -18.46 7.07 23.21
N THR A 305 -17.15 6.97 22.99
CA THR A 305 -16.15 7.37 24.00
C THR A 305 -15.96 8.88 23.98
N VAL A 306 -16.21 9.56 25.11
CA VAL A 306 -15.98 11.01 25.28
C VAL A 306 -14.78 11.24 26.19
N LEU A 307 -13.74 11.90 25.68
CA LEU A 307 -12.51 12.18 26.44
C LEU A 307 -12.22 13.69 26.48
N PRO A 308 -11.94 14.26 27.67
CA PRO A 308 -11.45 15.63 27.79
C PRO A 308 -9.99 15.72 27.32
N LEU A 309 -9.64 16.79 26.62
CA LEU A 309 -8.27 17.07 26.23
C LEU A 309 -7.98 18.57 26.10
N SER A 310 -6.70 18.90 26.06
CA SER A 310 -6.22 20.21 25.69
C SER A 310 -5.08 20.08 24.68
N GLY A 311 -5.33 20.52 23.44
CA GLY A 311 -4.28 20.58 22.41
C GLY A 311 -3.12 21.52 22.77
N VAL A 312 -3.32 22.48 23.68
CA VAL A 312 -2.30 23.47 24.08
C VAL A 312 -1.46 22.99 25.26
N SER A 313 -2.09 22.49 26.32
CA SER A 313 -1.37 21.97 27.49
C SER A 313 -0.86 20.54 27.29
N GLY A 314 -1.54 19.75 26.46
CA GLY A 314 -1.26 18.33 26.21
C GLY A 314 -1.98 17.37 27.13
N ASP A 315 -2.75 17.90 28.08
CA ASP A 315 -3.56 17.08 28.97
C ASP A 315 -4.59 16.27 28.17
N GLY A 316 -4.78 14.99 28.54
CA GLY A 316 -5.67 14.04 27.87
C GLY A 316 -5.30 13.62 26.44
N VAL A 317 -4.25 14.19 25.84
CA VAL A 317 -3.87 13.89 24.44
C VAL A 317 -3.38 12.45 24.27
N SER A 318 -2.55 11.96 25.18
CA SER A 318 -2.04 10.58 25.12
C SER A 318 -3.15 9.54 25.27
N GLU A 319 -4.12 9.79 26.15
CA GLU A 319 -5.28 8.90 26.34
C GLU A 319 -6.14 8.85 25.08
N LEU A 320 -6.39 10.01 24.46
CA LEU A 320 -7.12 10.08 23.20
C LEU A 320 -6.40 9.37 22.06
N VAL A 321 -5.07 9.56 21.93
CA VAL A 321 -4.24 8.88 20.93
C VAL A 321 -4.28 7.37 21.11
N ASN A 322 -4.18 6.88 22.35
CA ASN A 322 -4.28 5.45 22.64
C ASN A 322 -5.67 4.88 22.33
N ALA A 323 -6.74 5.63 22.62
CA ALA A 323 -8.11 5.23 22.27
C ALA A 323 -8.31 5.15 20.75
N LEU A 324 -7.78 6.13 20.00
CA LEU A 324 -7.79 6.10 18.53
C LEU A 324 -7.02 4.91 17.98
N PHE A 325 -5.82 4.66 18.51
CA PHE A 325 -5.00 3.53 18.10
C PHE A 325 -5.71 2.19 18.36
N ALA A 326 -6.33 2.01 19.52
CA ALA A 326 -7.10 0.81 19.83
C ALA A 326 -8.28 0.59 18.85
N ALA A 327 -9.00 1.65 18.50
CA ALA A 327 -10.08 1.59 17.50
C ALA A 327 -9.55 1.20 16.11
N VAL A 328 -8.42 1.79 15.68
CA VAL A 328 -7.75 1.44 14.42
C VAL A 328 -7.33 -0.04 14.39
N GLN A 329 -6.72 -0.55 15.47
CA GLN A 329 -6.29 -1.96 15.53
C GLN A 329 -7.47 -2.93 15.55
N THR A 330 -8.59 -2.56 16.19
CA THR A 330 -9.80 -3.37 16.20
C THR A 330 -10.37 -3.50 14.79
N ALA A 331 -10.52 -2.37 14.08
CA ALA A 331 -11.00 -2.37 12.70
C ALA A 331 -10.07 -3.15 11.75
N ARG A 332 -8.74 -3.05 11.94
CA ARG A 332 -7.75 -3.83 11.19
C ARG A 332 -7.87 -5.34 11.45
N SER A 333 -8.15 -5.73 12.69
CA SER A 333 -8.31 -7.14 13.06
C SER A 333 -9.59 -7.74 12.48
N GLU A 334 -10.69 -6.98 12.44
CA GLU A 334 -11.97 -7.39 11.85
C GLU A 334 -11.91 -7.50 10.32
N ALA A 335 -11.12 -6.64 9.67
CA ALA A 335 -10.88 -6.67 8.23
C ALA A 335 -9.99 -7.84 7.78
N SER A 336 -9.40 -8.60 8.71
CA SER A 336 -8.51 -9.73 8.44
C SER A 336 -9.21 -11.06 8.75
N PRO A 337 -10.12 -11.56 7.87
CA PRO A 337 -10.62 -12.92 8.02
C PRO A 337 -9.49 -13.90 7.72
N ARG A 338 -9.11 -14.64 8.76
CA ARG A 338 -8.35 -15.90 8.80
C ARG A 338 -7.86 -16.43 7.44
N THR A 339 -6.54 -16.52 7.34
CA THR A 339 -5.75 -17.44 6.51
C THR A 339 -6.56 -18.63 5.98
N ALA A 340 -7.01 -18.53 4.72
CA ALA A 340 -7.56 -19.66 3.97
C ALA A 340 -6.75 -19.85 2.69
N LEU A 341 -5.94 -20.90 2.73
CA LEU A 341 -5.26 -21.63 1.66
C LEU A 341 -5.50 -21.15 0.21
N LEU A 342 -4.39 -20.70 -0.38
CA LEU A 342 -3.99 -20.71 -1.79
C LEU A 342 -4.96 -21.41 -2.76
N ARG A 343 -5.47 -20.66 -3.75
CA ARG A 343 -5.76 -21.18 -5.08
C ARG A 343 -4.88 -20.45 -6.10
N PRO A 344 -4.21 -21.17 -7.03
CA PRO A 344 -3.41 -20.53 -8.06
C PRO A 344 -4.31 -19.73 -9.01
N ALA A 345 -3.87 -18.52 -9.36
CA ALA A 345 -4.54 -17.65 -10.31
C ALA A 345 -4.51 -18.26 -11.71
N LYS A 346 -5.66 -18.19 -12.39
CA LYS A 346 -5.86 -18.62 -13.79
C LYS A 346 -4.87 -17.94 -14.72
N GLU A 347 -4.38 -18.71 -15.69
CA GLU A 347 -3.60 -18.27 -16.84
C GLU A 347 -4.29 -17.10 -17.56
N TRP A 348 -3.61 -15.97 -17.66
CA TRP A 348 -4.00 -14.87 -18.50
C TRP A 348 -3.37 -15.08 -19.89
N ALA A 349 -4.03 -15.92 -20.70
CA ALA A 349 -3.76 -16.04 -22.11
C ALA A 349 -4.84 -15.29 -22.89
N GLY A 350 -4.43 -14.31 -23.71
CA GLY A 350 -5.24 -13.78 -24.79
C GLY A 350 -5.58 -12.30 -24.69
N ALA A 351 -4.72 -11.45 -25.29
CA ALA A 351 -5.12 -10.30 -26.11
C ALA A 351 -3.87 -9.54 -26.59
N HIS A 352 -3.04 -10.15 -27.45
CA HIS A 352 -2.13 -9.41 -28.35
C HIS A 352 -1.65 -10.30 -29.51
N ALA A 353 -2.60 -10.91 -30.21
CA ALA A 353 -2.34 -11.54 -31.51
C ALA A 353 -3.46 -11.11 -32.46
N GLU A 354 -3.34 -9.89 -33.00
CA GLU A 354 -3.95 -9.45 -34.26
C GLU A 354 -3.59 -7.98 -34.49
N ARG A 355 -2.41 -7.74 -35.07
CA ARG A 355 -2.08 -6.58 -35.94
C ARG A 355 -0.63 -6.64 -36.42
N VAL A 356 -0.29 -7.70 -37.17
CA VAL A 356 0.71 -7.62 -38.25
C VAL A 356 0.24 -8.61 -39.32
N GLY A 357 -0.36 -8.08 -40.38
CA GLY A 357 -1.00 -8.86 -41.44
C GLY A 357 -1.89 -7.96 -42.29
N GLY A 358 -1.26 -7.08 -43.05
CA GLY A 358 -1.85 -6.16 -44.03
C GLY A 358 -0.72 -5.51 -44.82
#